data_AF-A0A8T7HE16-F1
#
_entry.id   AF-A0A8T7HE16-F1
#
_cell.length_a   1.000
_cell.length_b   1.000
_cell.length_c   1.000
_cell.angle_alpha   90.00
_cell.angle_beta   90.00
_cell.angle_gamma   90.00
#
_symmetry.space_group_name_H-M   'P 1'
#
loop_
_entity.id
_entity.type
_entity.pdbx_description
1 polymer ?
#
loop_
_entity_poly.entity_id
_entity_poly.type
_entity_poly.pdbx_seq_one_letter_code
_entity_poly.pdbx_strand_id
1 'polypeptide(L)'
;MDEIDPEAGDSEEWQNEYLIWLYSNNKEKFDMYIEKLLEDVEIIDGVPNLIISTQGEFAQLFCDNNRNDIPVNTIESILDGEYDNDYYYDLSDDIYGAVIEELTKENLKRLKEYIIETLNGQKIVAETEVLELISQQQGRDYVIVDESNIDEIVDDKETMIHLMDDELMDLRNELSSIYHNSYNTAYDDDLYDSVWNELDEFFERKGEWVSRPHTYKSNTEVQYFKTPIHNFYQEILNYLNDNKTYGHSGLLQYHGSYLSLLKEDQECLSVYAPDYPDSRKVDKNINSYFTDYI
;
A
#
# COMPACT_ATOMS: atom_id res chain seq x y z
N MET A 1 15.83 26.60 39.69
CA MET A 1 14.92 25.56 39.19
C MET A 1 15.57 24.73 38.07
N ASP A 2 16.89 24.85 37.86
CA ASP A 2 17.60 24.13 36.79
C ASP A 2 17.99 22.68 37.16
N GLU A 3 17.67 22.22 38.37
CA GLU A 3 18.13 20.91 38.92
C GLU A 3 17.01 19.88 39.14
N ILE A 4 15.77 20.13 38.72
CA ILE A 4 14.67 19.17 38.91
C ILE A 4 14.69 18.14 37.78
N ASP A 5 14.98 16.89 38.14
CA ASP A 5 14.96 15.70 37.29
C ASP A 5 13.61 14.98 37.40
N PRO A 6 12.74 15.01 36.38
CA PRO A 6 11.44 14.37 36.39
C PRO A 6 11.50 12.86 36.53
N GLU A 7 12.66 12.21 36.40
CA GLU A 7 12.84 10.78 36.66
C GLU A 7 13.30 10.47 38.09
N ALA A 8 13.34 11.47 38.97
CA ALA A 8 13.66 11.25 40.38
C ALA A 8 12.72 10.20 41.01
N GLY A 9 13.23 9.41 41.95
CA GLY A 9 12.45 8.31 42.54
C GLY A 9 11.20 8.72 43.32
N ASP A 10 11.03 10.00 43.62
CA ASP A 10 9.85 10.62 44.25
C ASP A 10 9.05 11.51 43.27
N SER A 11 9.33 11.41 41.96
CA SER A 11 8.71 12.23 40.93
C SER A 11 7.26 11.89 40.63
N GLU A 12 6.79 10.72 41.04
CA GLU A 12 5.44 10.23 40.70
C GLU A 12 4.31 11.18 41.16
N GLU A 13 4.56 11.96 42.20
CA GLU A 13 3.57 12.91 42.74
C GLU A 13 3.53 14.25 42.00
N TRP A 14 4.53 14.58 41.18
CA TRP A 14 4.67 15.91 40.59
C TRP A 14 5.13 15.95 39.12
N GLN A 15 5.59 14.83 38.54
CA GLN A 15 6.17 14.76 37.20
C GLN A 15 5.24 15.38 36.14
N ASN A 16 3.96 14.97 36.13
CA ASN A 16 3.00 15.47 35.14
C ASN A 16 2.74 16.98 35.29
N GLU A 17 2.61 17.48 36.52
CA GLU A 17 2.45 18.92 36.77
C GLU A 17 3.68 19.73 36.34
N TYR A 18 4.87 19.19 36.59
CA TYR A 18 6.12 19.81 36.18
C TYR A 18 6.30 19.83 34.65
N LEU A 19 5.96 18.75 33.95
CA LEU A 19 5.97 18.71 32.49
C LEU A 19 4.98 19.72 31.89
N ILE A 20 3.74 19.82 32.43
CA ILE A 20 2.77 20.85 32.02
C ILE A 20 3.32 22.27 32.26
N TRP A 21 3.98 22.50 33.39
CA TRP A 21 4.63 23.78 33.68
C TRP A 21 5.77 24.07 32.69
N LEU A 22 6.60 23.07 32.36
CA LEU A 22 7.68 23.21 31.38
C LEU A 22 7.14 23.56 30.00
N TYR A 23 6.05 22.96 29.55
CA TYR A 23 5.44 23.31 28.26
C TYR A 23 5.15 24.82 28.15
N SER A 24 4.67 25.44 29.23
CA SER A 24 4.31 26.86 29.26
C SER A 24 5.49 27.82 29.51
N ASN A 25 6.57 27.36 30.13
CA ASN A 25 7.64 28.22 30.66
C ASN A 25 9.03 27.94 30.05
N ASN A 26 9.26 26.71 29.56
CA ASN A 26 10.51 26.26 28.96
C ASN A 26 10.25 25.08 28.01
N LYS A 27 9.77 25.40 26.81
CA LYS A 27 9.37 24.41 25.79
C LYS A 27 10.54 23.51 25.34
N GLU A 28 11.75 24.04 25.26
CA GLU A 28 12.95 23.26 24.91
C GLU A 28 13.23 22.15 25.93
N LYS A 29 13.12 22.48 27.23
CA LYS A 29 13.28 21.49 28.30
C LYS A 29 12.11 20.49 28.36
N PHE A 30 10.90 20.93 28.00
CA PHE A 30 9.76 20.01 27.82
C PHE A 30 10.07 18.99 26.74
N ASP A 31 10.46 19.43 25.54
CA ASP A 31 10.75 18.58 24.39
C ASP A 31 11.84 17.55 24.70
N MET A 32 12.94 18.00 25.31
CA MET A 32 14.02 17.12 25.76
C MET A 32 13.53 16.00 26.69
N TYR A 33 12.58 16.26 27.59
CA TYR A 33 12.04 15.21 28.45
C TYR A 33 11.03 14.33 27.75
N ILE A 34 10.23 14.87 26.83
CA ILE A 34 9.32 14.06 26.04
C ILE A 34 10.08 13.02 25.22
N GLU A 35 11.13 13.42 24.49
CA GLU A 35 11.99 12.48 23.73
C GLU A 35 12.70 11.47 24.63
N LYS A 36 12.96 11.84 25.90
CA LYS A 36 13.59 10.92 26.87
C LYS A 36 12.60 9.92 27.46
N LEU A 37 11.35 10.32 27.68
CA LEU A 37 10.31 9.51 28.31
C LEU A 37 9.55 8.62 27.30
N LEU A 38 9.51 9.05 26.03
CA LEU A 38 8.90 8.33 24.90
C LEU A 38 9.99 8.04 23.87
N GLU A 39 10.57 6.85 23.94
CA GLU A 39 11.79 6.48 23.21
C GLU A 39 11.63 6.45 21.68
N ASP A 40 10.40 6.38 21.19
CA ASP A 40 10.01 6.37 19.77
C ASP A 40 9.62 7.77 19.27
N VAL A 41 9.82 8.85 20.03
CA VAL A 41 9.52 10.23 19.61
C VAL A 41 10.78 11.04 19.39
N GLU A 42 10.85 11.73 18.25
CA GLU A 42 11.88 12.74 17.97
C GLU A 42 11.29 14.04 17.43
N ILE A 43 11.73 15.17 17.97
CA ILE A 43 11.26 16.50 17.65
C ILE A 43 12.29 17.17 16.72
N ILE A 44 12.02 17.07 15.42
CA ILE A 44 12.91 17.57 14.37
C ILE A 44 12.35 18.89 13.85
N ASP A 45 13.13 19.97 13.97
CA ASP A 45 12.73 21.32 13.58
C ASP A 45 11.37 21.77 14.18
N GLY A 46 11.10 21.32 15.41
CA GLY A 46 9.88 21.62 16.16
C GLY A 46 8.68 20.73 15.82
N VAL A 47 8.84 19.77 14.89
CA VAL A 47 7.81 18.80 14.50
C VAL A 47 8.07 17.47 15.24
N PRO A 48 7.15 16.99 16.08
CA PRO A 48 7.21 15.67 16.68
C PRO A 48 7.01 14.59 15.62
N ASN A 49 7.92 13.62 15.56
CA ASN A 49 7.85 12.47 14.67
C ASN A 49 7.90 11.19 15.50
N LEU A 50 7.12 10.19 15.09
CA LEU A 50 7.29 8.83 15.54
C LEU A 50 8.42 8.16 14.74
N ILE A 51 9.30 7.44 15.42
CA ILE A 51 10.43 6.70 14.88
C ILE A 51 10.29 5.23 15.26
N ILE A 52 10.06 4.38 14.27
CA ILE A 52 9.90 2.92 14.45
C ILE A 52 10.85 2.15 13.54
N SER A 53 11.07 0.88 13.87
CA SER A 53 11.98 0.01 13.11
C SER A 53 11.31 -0.52 11.85
N THR A 54 10.01 -0.78 11.93
CA THR A 54 9.20 -1.30 10.83
C THR A 54 7.78 -0.76 10.87
N GLN A 55 7.10 -0.65 9.72
CA GLN A 55 5.74 -0.08 9.67
C GLN A 55 4.72 -1.00 10.35
N GLY A 56 4.97 -2.32 10.36
CA GLY A 56 4.15 -3.33 11.04
C GLY A 56 3.94 -3.07 12.53
N GLU A 57 4.80 -2.28 13.18
CA GLU A 57 4.60 -1.87 14.58
C GLU A 57 3.28 -1.10 14.79
N PHE A 58 2.74 -0.41 13.76
CA PHE A 58 1.43 0.24 13.84
C PHE A 58 0.27 -0.74 14.01
N ALA A 59 0.45 -2.02 13.63
CA ALA A 59 -0.61 -3.03 13.71
C ALA A 59 -1.15 -3.19 15.14
N GLN A 60 -0.34 -2.90 16.17
CA GLN A 60 -0.76 -2.96 17.57
C GLN A 60 -1.85 -1.97 17.96
N LEU A 61 -2.11 -0.95 17.14
CA LEU A 61 -3.19 0.02 17.32
C LEU A 61 -4.55 -0.52 16.84
N PHE A 62 -4.58 -1.64 16.12
CA PHE A 62 -5.81 -2.20 15.56
C PHE A 62 -6.43 -3.27 16.48
N CYS A 63 -7.75 -3.46 16.33
CA CYS A 63 -8.50 -4.40 17.13
C CYS A 63 -8.22 -5.87 16.75
N ASP A 64 -7.86 -6.71 17.73
CA ASP A 64 -7.46 -8.11 17.52
C ASP A 64 -8.63 -9.12 17.41
N ASN A 65 -9.88 -8.72 17.71
CA ASN A 65 -10.99 -9.68 17.89
C ASN A 65 -12.34 -9.24 17.30
N ASN A 66 -12.35 -8.29 16.37
CA ASN A 66 -13.56 -7.88 15.68
C ASN A 66 -13.83 -8.81 14.48
N ARG A 67 -15.04 -9.35 14.40
CA ARG A 67 -15.40 -10.44 13.47
C ARG A 67 -15.15 -10.13 12.00
N ASN A 68 -15.24 -8.87 11.60
CA ASN A 68 -15.17 -8.45 10.21
C ASN A 68 -13.87 -7.70 9.90
N ASP A 69 -13.04 -7.42 10.90
CA ASP A 69 -11.85 -6.60 10.72
C ASP A 69 -10.71 -7.45 10.15
N ILE A 70 -9.76 -6.78 9.48
CA ILE A 70 -8.52 -7.43 9.06
C ILE A 70 -7.75 -7.85 10.33
N PRO A 71 -7.29 -9.11 10.44
CA PRO A 71 -6.50 -9.56 11.59
C PRO A 71 -5.22 -8.73 11.77
N VAL A 72 -4.83 -8.47 13.01
CA VAL A 72 -3.64 -7.65 13.35
C VAL A 72 -2.36 -8.16 12.69
N ASN A 73 -2.14 -9.48 12.65
CA ASN A 73 -1.00 -10.07 11.97
C ASN A 73 -1.03 -9.86 10.45
N THR A 74 -2.22 -9.80 9.84
CA THR A 74 -2.37 -9.46 8.42
C THR A 74 -2.09 -7.98 8.19
N ILE A 75 -2.53 -7.10 9.08
CA ILE A 75 -2.20 -5.66 9.04
C ILE A 75 -0.69 -5.45 9.13
N GLU A 76 -0.02 -6.15 10.05
CA GLU A 76 1.44 -6.12 10.19
C GLU A 76 2.12 -6.49 8.86
N SER A 77 1.73 -7.62 8.25
CA SER A 77 2.27 -8.04 6.95
C SER A 77 1.97 -7.04 5.83
N ILE A 78 0.77 -6.44 5.79
CA ILE A 78 0.42 -5.42 4.78
C ILE A 78 1.34 -4.21 4.90
N LEU A 79 1.54 -3.72 6.13
CA LEU A 79 2.35 -2.54 6.39
C LEU A 79 3.84 -2.77 6.10
N ASP A 80 4.35 -3.96 6.39
CA ASP A 80 5.74 -4.33 6.10
C ASP A 80 5.98 -4.73 4.63
N GLY A 81 4.92 -4.81 3.82
CA GLY A 81 5.01 -5.25 2.43
C GLY A 81 5.32 -6.75 2.29
N GLU A 82 5.04 -7.53 3.33
CA GLU A 82 5.21 -8.99 3.37
C GLU A 82 3.89 -9.74 3.13
N TYR A 83 2.78 -9.02 3.02
CA TYR A 83 1.48 -9.61 2.70
C TYR A 83 1.48 -10.14 1.27
N ASP A 84 1.28 -11.44 1.13
CA ASP A 84 1.19 -12.12 -0.15
C ASP A 84 -0.26 -12.55 -0.38
N ASN A 85 -0.91 -11.89 -1.33
CA ASN A 85 -2.30 -12.16 -1.67
C ASN A 85 -2.41 -13.18 -2.80
N ASP A 86 -2.26 -14.45 -2.42
CA ASP A 86 -2.48 -15.61 -3.29
C ASP A 86 -3.97 -15.84 -3.66
N TYR A 87 -4.89 -14.94 -3.32
CA TYR A 87 -6.33 -15.27 -3.30
C TYR A 87 -6.98 -15.34 -4.69
N TYR A 88 -6.42 -14.66 -5.69
CA TYR A 88 -7.13 -14.37 -6.94
C TYR A 88 -6.50 -14.97 -8.20
N TYR A 89 -6.35 -16.29 -8.24
CA TYR A 89 -5.82 -16.99 -9.41
C TYR A 89 -6.79 -17.12 -10.60
N ASP A 90 -8.09 -16.87 -10.42
CA ASP A 90 -9.13 -17.13 -11.44
C ASP A 90 -10.09 -15.93 -11.57
N LEU A 91 -9.56 -14.82 -12.07
CA LEU A 91 -10.21 -13.50 -12.01
C LEU A 91 -11.10 -13.17 -13.21
N SER A 92 -10.90 -13.80 -14.38
CA SER A 92 -11.76 -13.57 -15.55
C SER A 92 -11.59 -14.66 -16.60
N ASP A 93 -12.71 -15.27 -16.99
CA ASP A 93 -12.82 -16.10 -18.20
C ASP A 93 -12.82 -15.24 -19.50
N ASP A 94 -12.98 -13.92 -19.37
CA ASP A 94 -13.09 -12.94 -20.45
C ASP A 94 -11.89 -11.99 -20.49
N ILE A 95 -10.75 -12.53 -20.95
CA ILE A 95 -9.51 -11.76 -21.09
C ILE A 95 -9.63 -10.63 -22.12
N TYR A 96 -10.49 -10.80 -23.13
CA TYR A 96 -10.74 -9.76 -24.11
C TYR A 96 -11.31 -8.51 -23.45
N GLY A 97 -12.42 -8.65 -22.71
CA GLY A 97 -13.03 -7.53 -22.00
C GLY A 97 -12.14 -7.00 -20.87
N ALA A 98 -11.48 -7.90 -20.13
CA ALA A 98 -10.68 -7.51 -18.97
C ALA A 98 -9.38 -6.77 -19.33
N VAL A 99 -8.82 -6.97 -20.53
CA VAL A 99 -7.51 -6.42 -20.91
C VAL A 99 -7.57 -5.62 -22.21
N ILE A 100 -8.05 -6.23 -23.30
CA ILE A 100 -7.95 -5.64 -24.65
C ILE A 100 -8.81 -4.37 -24.74
N GLU A 101 -10.03 -4.39 -24.19
CA GLU A 101 -10.91 -3.21 -24.18
C GLU A 101 -10.35 -2.03 -23.36
N GLU A 102 -9.49 -2.32 -22.37
CA GLU A 102 -8.87 -1.33 -21.47
C GLU A 102 -7.52 -0.80 -21.96
N LEU A 103 -7.01 -1.29 -23.10
CA LEU A 103 -5.74 -0.81 -23.63
C LEU A 103 -5.83 0.64 -24.10
N THR A 104 -4.81 1.41 -23.73
CA THR A 104 -4.55 2.70 -24.36
C THR A 104 -4.32 2.51 -25.86
N LYS A 105 -4.55 3.58 -26.64
CA LYS A 105 -4.30 3.55 -28.10
C LYS A 105 -2.88 3.12 -28.47
N GLU A 106 -1.90 3.42 -27.63
CA GLU A 106 -0.52 3.01 -27.84
C GLU A 106 -0.34 1.51 -27.63
N ASN A 107 -0.83 0.96 -26.51
CA ASN A 107 -0.73 -0.47 -26.22
C ASN A 107 -1.59 -1.31 -27.17
N LEU A 108 -2.76 -0.81 -27.58
CA LEU A 108 -3.58 -1.46 -28.61
C LEU A 108 -2.84 -1.55 -29.95
N LYS A 109 -2.06 -0.52 -30.31
CA LYS A 109 -1.21 -0.58 -31.51
C LYS A 109 -0.12 -1.63 -31.39
N ARG A 110 0.52 -1.74 -30.22
CA ARG A 110 1.54 -2.77 -29.94
C ARG A 110 0.95 -4.18 -30.01
N LEU A 111 -0.25 -4.38 -29.44
CA LEU A 111 -0.98 -5.64 -29.55
C LEU A 111 -1.17 -6.04 -31.03
N LYS A 112 -1.63 -5.10 -31.86
CA LYS A 112 -1.85 -5.33 -33.30
C LYS A 112 -0.54 -5.71 -34.01
N GLU A 113 0.55 -5.02 -33.71
CA GLU A 113 1.88 -5.33 -34.25
C GLU A 113 2.36 -6.72 -33.82
N TYR A 114 2.23 -7.05 -32.54
CA TYR A 114 2.58 -8.36 -31.97
C TYR A 114 1.80 -9.50 -32.65
N ILE A 115 0.48 -9.34 -32.83
CA ILE A 115 -0.36 -10.36 -33.49
C ILE A 115 0.07 -10.57 -34.94
N ILE A 116 0.30 -9.49 -35.70
CA ILE A 116 0.78 -9.60 -37.09
C ILE A 116 2.11 -10.33 -37.15
N GLU A 117 3.06 -9.99 -36.27
CA GLU A 117 4.37 -10.65 -36.22
C GLU A 117 4.26 -12.13 -35.86
N THR A 118 3.41 -12.46 -34.88
CA THR A 118 3.18 -13.83 -34.40
C THR A 118 2.54 -14.71 -35.47
N LEU A 119 1.53 -14.19 -36.18
CA LEU A 119 0.79 -14.92 -37.21
C LEU A 119 1.42 -14.81 -38.60
N ASN A 120 2.58 -14.17 -38.71
CA ASN A 120 3.23 -13.92 -40.00
C ASN A 120 3.53 -15.23 -40.75
N GLY A 121 2.98 -15.35 -41.96
CA GLY A 121 3.15 -16.52 -42.83
C GLY A 121 2.30 -17.74 -42.43
N GLN A 122 1.51 -17.63 -41.36
CA GLN A 122 0.53 -18.65 -40.97
C GLN A 122 -0.71 -18.56 -41.85
N LYS A 123 -1.44 -19.68 -42.00
CA LYS A 123 -2.71 -19.75 -42.73
C LYS A 123 -3.81 -20.06 -41.73
N ILE A 124 -4.57 -19.04 -41.39
CA ILE A 124 -5.63 -19.14 -40.39
C ILE A 124 -6.90 -19.65 -41.04
N VAL A 125 -7.54 -20.64 -40.43
CA VAL A 125 -8.81 -21.18 -40.93
C VAL A 125 -9.92 -20.16 -40.66
N ALA A 126 -10.80 -19.95 -41.63
CA ALA A 126 -11.89 -19.01 -41.49
C ALA A 126 -13.08 -19.66 -40.74
N GLU A 127 -13.06 -19.61 -39.40
CA GLU A 127 -14.09 -20.22 -38.54
C GLU A 127 -15.02 -19.21 -37.85
N THR A 128 -14.74 -17.91 -37.95
CA THR A 128 -15.60 -16.82 -37.44
C THR A 128 -16.14 -15.96 -38.58
N GLU A 129 -17.23 -15.22 -38.35
CA GLU A 129 -17.83 -14.36 -39.38
C GLU A 129 -16.84 -13.34 -39.96
N VAL A 130 -15.98 -12.76 -39.11
CA VAL A 130 -14.94 -11.80 -39.53
C VAL A 130 -13.85 -12.50 -40.35
N LEU A 131 -13.37 -13.66 -39.92
CA LEU A 131 -12.35 -14.41 -40.68
C LEU A 131 -12.90 -14.91 -42.02
N GLU A 132 -14.18 -15.34 -42.07
CA GLU A 132 -14.85 -15.70 -43.32
C GLU A 132 -14.91 -14.51 -44.28
N LEU A 133 -15.29 -13.32 -43.79
CA LEU A 133 -15.33 -12.11 -44.61
C LEU A 133 -13.94 -11.76 -45.15
N ILE A 134 -12.91 -11.78 -44.31
CA ILE A 134 -11.52 -11.47 -44.70
C ILE A 134 -11.03 -12.49 -45.74
N SER A 135 -11.29 -13.79 -45.54
CA SER A 135 -10.86 -14.82 -46.49
C SER A 135 -11.48 -14.61 -47.88
N GLN A 136 -12.77 -14.24 -47.93
CA GLN A 136 -13.48 -13.91 -49.17
C GLN A 136 -12.88 -12.68 -49.85
N GLN A 137 -12.56 -11.63 -49.09
CA GLN A 137 -11.91 -10.43 -49.60
C GLN A 137 -10.51 -10.73 -50.17
N GLN A 138 -9.75 -11.63 -49.52
CA GLN A 138 -8.44 -12.08 -49.99
C GLN A 138 -8.52 -13.06 -51.19
N GLY A 139 -9.71 -13.58 -51.50
CA GLY A 139 -9.96 -14.55 -52.58
C GLY A 139 -9.36 -15.93 -52.29
N ARG A 140 -9.34 -16.35 -51.02
CA ARG A 140 -8.72 -17.59 -50.53
C ARG A 140 -9.65 -18.31 -49.56
N ASP A 141 -9.33 -19.55 -49.24
CA ASP A 141 -10.00 -20.39 -48.25
C ASP A 141 -9.38 -20.30 -46.83
N TYR A 142 -8.42 -19.40 -46.64
CA TYR A 142 -7.75 -19.10 -45.37
C TYR A 142 -7.47 -17.59 -45.29
N VAL A 143 -7.21 -17.11 -44.08
CA VAL A 143 -6.82 -15.74 -43.79
C VAL A 143 -5.30 -15.65 -43.62
N ILE A 144 -4.69 -14.64 -44.26
CA ILE A 144 -3.38 -14.12 -43.89
C ILE A 144 -3.61 -12.84 -43.08
N VAL A 145 -3.14 -12.79 -41.84
CA VAL A 145 -3.25 -11.61 -40.98
C VAL A 145 -2.15 -10.61 -41.35
N ASP A 146 -2.55 -9.35 -41.56
CA ASP A 146 -1.65 -8.24 -41.88
C ASP A 146 -2.25 -6.89 -41.49
N GLU A 147 -1.54 -5.79 -41.76
CA GLU A 147 -1.98 -4.43 -41.45
C GLU A 147 -3.34 -4.04 -42.05
N SER A 148 -3.78 -4.70 -43.13
CA SER A 148 -5.04 -4.34 -43.80
C SER A 148 -6.29 -4.90 -43.14
N ASN A 149 -6.14 -5.92 -42.28
CA ASN A 149 -7.27 -6.61 -41.63
C ASN A 149 -7.17 -6.71 -40.10
N ILE A 150 -6.01 -6.39 -39.51
CA ILE A 150 -5.80 -6.53 -38.07
C ILE A 150 -6.78 -5.71 -37.22
N ASP A 151 -7.22 -4.56 -37.72
CA ASP A 151 -8.21 -3.73 -37.01
C ASP A 151 -9.55 -4.47 -36.89
N GLU A 152 -10.04 -5.08 -37.97
CA GLU A 152 -11.29 -5.85 -37.97
C GLU A 152 -11.20 -7.09 -37.07
N ILE A 153 -10.02 -7.72 -37.02
CA ILE A 153 -9.75 -8.89 -36.18
C ILE A 153 -9.76 -8.50 -34.70
N VAL A 154 -8.99 -7.48 -34.32
CA VAL A 154 -8.82 -7.09 -32.91
C VAL A 154 -10.07 -6.43 -32.34
N ASP A 155 -10.85 -5.72 -33.16
CA ASP A 155 -12.10 -5.09 -32.72
C ASP A 155 -13.25 -6.11 -32.54
N ASP A 156 -13.09 -7.36 -33.00
CA ASP A 156 -14.08 -8.42 -32.88
C ASP A 156 -13.72 -9.44 -31.78
N LYS A 157 -14.52 -9.42 -30.71
CA LYS A 157 -14.33 -10.28 -29.53
C LYS A 157 -14.34 -11.77 -29.86
N GLU A 158 -15.29 -12.23 -30.68
CA GLU A 158 -15.43 -13.65 -31.00
C GLU A 158 -14.19 -14.16 -31.74
N THR A 159 -13.71 -13.39 -32.72
CA THR A 159 -12.49 -13.69 -33.47
C THR A 159 -11.25 -13.66 -32.59
N MET A 160 -11.10 -12.66 -31.73
CA MET A 160 -9.96 -12.62 -30.81
C MET A 160 -9.95 -13.79 -29.83
N ILE A 161 -11.11 -14.16 -29.28
CA ILE A 161 -11.23 -15.34 -28.40
C ILE A 161 -10.86 -16.61 -29.16
N HIS A 162 -11.41 -16.79 -30.38
CA HIS A 162 -11.11 -17.94 -31.22
C HIS A 162 -9.60 -18.08 -31.49
N LEU A 163 -8.94 -16.99 -31.91
CA LEU A 163 -7.49 -17.01 -32.14
C LEU A 163 -6.71 -17.27 -30.84
N MET A 164 -7.12 -16.67 -29.71
CA MET A 164 -6.49 -16.89 -28.40
C MET A 164 -6.66 -18.31 -27.85
N ASP A 165 -7.61 -19.09 -28.38
CA ASP A 165 -7.80 -20.49 -28.02
C ASP A 165 -6.93 -21.46 -28.85
N ASP A 166 -6.34 -21.01 -29.97
CA ASP A 166 -5.45 -21.82 -30.80
C ASP A 166 -4.16 -21.06 -31.19
N GLU A 167 -4.17 -20.24 -32.25
CA GLU A 167 -2.94 -19.67 -32.82
C GLU A 167 -2.26 -18.59 -31.95
N LEU A 168 -3.00 -18.00 -31.01
CA LEU A 168 -2.57 -16.95 -30.07
C LEU A 168 -2.67 -17.41 -28.60
N MET A 169 -2.54 -18.72 -28.34
CA MET A 169 -2.58 -19.25 -26.97
C MET A 169 -1.52 -18.63 -26.04
N ASP A 170 -0.32 -18.35 -26.55
CA ASP A 170 0.74 -17.70 -25.76
C ASP A 170 0.35 -16.26 -25.37
N LEU A 171 -0.21 -15.50 -26.32
CA LEU A 171 -0.74 -14.16 -26.05
C LEU A 171 -1.84 -14.20 -24.99
N ARG A 172 -2.75 -15.17 -25.04
CA ARG A 172 -3.79 -15.34 -24.02
C ARG A 172 -3.19 -15.49 -22.62
N ASN A 173 -2.14 -16.30 -22.49
CA ASN A 173 -1.45 -16.53 -21.22
C ASN A 173 -0.75 -15.26 -20.71
N GLU A 174 -0.14 -14.49 -21.62
CA GLU A 174 0.50 -13.20 -21.32
C GLU A 174 -0.52 -12.17 -20.83
N LEU A 175 -1.63 -11.99 -21.55
CA LEU A 175 -2.73 -11.10 -21.16
C LEU A 175 -3.37 -11.53 -19.83
N SER A 176 -3.52 -12.84 -19.60
CA SER A 176 -4.03 -13.36 -18.31
C SER A 176 -3.10 -13.02 -17.16
N SER A 177 -1.78 -13.12 -17.37
CA SER A 177 -0.76 -12.75 -16.39
C SER A 177 -0.78 -11.24 -16.11
N ILE A 178 -0.91 -10.42 -17.14
CA ILE A 178 -1.05 -8.96 -17.01
C ILE A 178 -2.26 -8.63 -16.13
N TYR A 179 -3.44 -9.21 -16.42
CA TYR A 179 -4.66 -8.94 -15.66
C TYR A 179 -4.52 -9.35 -14.20
N HIS A 180 -4.04 -10.57 -13.94
CA HIS A 180 -3.83 -11.09 -12.59
C HIS A 180 -2.90 -10.20 -11.76
N ASN A 181 -1.74 -9.84 -12.30
CA ASN A 181 -0.79 -8.97 -11.61
C ASN A 181 -1.39 -7.57 -11.38
N SER A 182 -2.10 -7.03 -12.38
CA SER A 182 -2.73 -5.72 -12.28
C SER A 182 -3.78 -5.66 -11.17
N TYR A 183 -4.60 -6.70 -11.07
CA TYR A 183 -5.64 -6.83 -10.07
C TYR A 183 -5.05 -6.99 -8.67
N ASN A 184 -4.10 -7.92 -8.48
CA ASN A 184 -3.50 -8.15 -7.17
C ASN A 184 -2.76 -6.91 -6.67
N THR A 185 -1.94 -6.26 -7.51
CA THR A 185 -1.27 -5.03 -7.11
C THR A 185 -2.27 -3.93 -6.75
N ALA A 186 -3.36 -3.76 -7.51
CA ALA A 186 -4.38 -2.77 -7.16
C ALA A 186 -5.06 -3.09 -5.84
N TYR A 187 -5.30 -4.37 -5.53
CA TYR A 187 -5.91 -4.80 -4.29
C TYR A 187 -4.99 -4.62 -3.09
N ASP A 188 -3.72 -4.98 -3.23
CA ASP A 188 -2.72 -4.78 -2.18
C ASP A 188 -2.52 -3.29 -1.88
N ASP A 189 -2.50 -2.45 -2.92
CA ASP A 189 -2.49 -0.99 -2.76
C ASP A 189 -3.74 -0.49 -2.01
N ASP A 190 -4.93 -1.02 -2.32
CA ASP A 190 -6.18 -0.63 -1.65
C ASP A 190 -6.24 -1.11 -0.19
N LEU A 191 -5.70 -2.29 0.10
CA LEU A 191 -5.53 -2.78 1.47
C LEU A 191 -4.60 -1.87 2.27
N TYR A 192 -3.43 -1.56 1.71
CA TYR A 192 -2.48 -0.65 2.34
C TYR A 192 -3.08 0.73 2.60
N ASP A 193 -3.78 1.28 1.60
CA ASP A 193 -4.47 2.56 1.73
C ASP A 193 -5.58 2.49 2.81
N SER A 194 -6.34 1.39 2.87
CA SER A 194 -7.38 1.20 3.89
C SER A 194 -6.81 1.20 5.31
N VAL A 195 -5.69 0.49 5.53
CA VAL A 195 -4.98 0.50 6.83
C VAL A 195 -4.44 1.89 7.15
N TRP A 196 -3.80 2.55 6.19
CA TRP A 196 -3.18 3.84 6.43
C TRP A 196 -4.20 4.96 6.69
N ASN A 197 -5.37 4.91 6.04
CA ASN A 197 -6.43 5.90 6.25
C ASN A 197 -6.93 5.92 7.71
N GLU A 198 -6.95 4.77 8.39
CA GLU A 198 -7.30 4.73 9.83
C GLU A 198 -6.18 5.34 10.69
N LEU A 199 -4.92 5.21 10.27
CA LEU A 199 -3.77 5.80 10.96
C LEU A 199 -3.69 7.33 10.82
N ASP A 200 -4.39 7.93 9.84
CA ASP A 200 -4.44 9.39 9.65
C ASP A 200 -5.07 10.13 10.85
N GLU A 201 -5.77 9.43 11.75
CA GLU A 201 -6.20 10.00 13.03
C GLU A 201 -5.01 10.46 13.90
N PHE A 202 -3.91 9.70 13.86
CA PHE A 202 -2.74 9.90 14.72
C PHE A 202 -1.55 10.53 13.99
N PHE A 203 -1.48 10.46 12.66
CA PHE A 203 -0.32 10.90 11.89
C PHE A 203 -0.70 11.86 10.77
N GLU A 204 0.13 12.88 10.52
CA GLU A 204 -0.24 13.95 9.57
C GLU A 204 -0.17 13.51 8.10
N ARG A 205 0.61 12.46 7.80
CA ARG A 205 0.83 11.91 6.47
C ARG A 205 1.55 10.56 6.55
N LYS A 206 1.59 9.85 5.42
CA LYS A 206 2.55 8.75 5.21
C LYS A 206 3.96 9.22 5.52
N GLY A 207 4.64 8.43 6.35
CA GLY A 207 6.03 8.66 6.74
C GLY A 207 7.03 8.33 5.63
N GLU A 208 8.31 8.36 5.99
CA GLU A 208 9.42 8.07 5.09
C GLU A 208 10.48 7.21 5.79
N TRP A 209 11.15 6.37 5.01
CA TRP A 209 12.33 5.63 5.48
C TRP A 209 13.54 6.55 5.51
N VAL A 210 14.24 6.57 6.64
CA VAL A 210 15.46 7.37 6.86
C VAL A 210 16.61 6.48 7.32
N SER A 211 17.82 6.72 6.79
CA SER A 211 19.04 6.03 7.20
C SER A 211 19.80 6.79 8.28
N ARG A 212 20.33 6.06 9.25
CA ARG A 212 21.24 6.60 10.28
C ARG A 212 22.47 5.73 10.46
N PRO A 213 23.65 6.29 10.77
CA PRO A 213 24.80 5.51 11.16
C PRO A 213 24.49 4.62 12.38
N HIS A 214 24.87 3.36 12.29
CA HIS A 214 24.70 2.40 13.38
C HIS A 214 25.57 2.80 14.58
N THR A 215 24.94 3.01 15.74
CA THR A 215 25.57 3.53 16.97
C THR A 215 26.85 2.79 17.36
N TYR A 216 26.89 1.46 17.17
CA TYR A 216 28.02 0.61 17.55
C TYR A 216 28.91 0.11 16.39
N LYS A 217 28.52 0.32 15.13
CA LYS A 217 29.22 -0.26 13.97
C LYS A 217 29.55 0.85 12.97
N SER A 218 30.82 1.20 12.92
CA SER A 218 31.34 2.15 11.93
C SER A 218 31.05 1.65 10.50
N ASN A 219 30.68 2.56 9.61
CA ASN A 219 30.30 2.29 8.21
C ASN A 219 29.10 1.35 8.02
N THR A 220 28.22 1.22 9.02
CA THR A 220 26.93 0.55 8.88
C THR A 220 25.85 1.60 9.03
N GLU A 221 24.83 1.58 8.17
CA GLU A 221 23.60 2.37 8.34
C GLU A 221 22.45 1.44 8.71
N VAL A 222 21.52 1.96 9.52
CA VAL A 222 20.27 1.30 9.88
C VAL A 222 19.13 2.18 9.38
N GLN A 223 18.11 1.56 8.81
CA GLN A 223 16.90 2.26 8.38
C GLN A 223 15.87 2.26 9.50
N TYR A 224 15.14 3.37 9.57
CA TYR A 224 14.00 3.56 10.46
C TYR A 224 12.88 4.24 9.67
N PHE A 225 11.64 3.93 10.02
CA PHE A 225 10.49 4.63 9.49
C PHE A 225 10.16 5.83 10.38
N LYS A 226 9.99 7.00 9.76
CA LYS A 226 9.70 8.26 10.45
C LYS A 226 8.39 8.83 9.92
N THR A 227 7.46 9.15 10.82
CA THR A 227 6.20 9.82 10.45
C THR A 227 5.86 10.98 11.40
N PRO A 228 5.41 12.16 10.90
CA PRO A 228 4.99 13.26 11.77
C PRO A 228 3.68 12.92 12.50
N ILE A 229 3.62 13.26 13.78
CA ILE A 229 2.48 12.94 14.65
C ILE A 229 1.47 14.09 14.64
N HIS A 230 0.20 13.77 14.41
CA HIS A 230 -0.90 14.73 14.43
C HIS A 230 -1.21 15.19 15.85
N ASN A 231 -1.44 16.50 16.05
CA ASN A 231 -1.84 17.12 17.33
C ASN A 231 -1.02 16.73 18.58
N PHE A 232 0.20 16.23 18.42
CA PHE A 232 1.00 15.60 19.47
C PHE A 232 1.02 16.36 20.81
N TYR A 233 1.34 17.65 20.79
CA TYR A 233 1.43 18.42 22.03
C TYR A 233 0.11 18.54 22.76
N GLN A 234 -1.01 18.64 22.04
CA GLN A 234 -2.33 18.70 22.65
C GLN A 234 -2.66 17.37 23.32
N GLU A 235 -2.38 16.24 22.64
CA GLU A 235 -2.62 14.90 23.18
C GLU A 235 -1.77 14.60 24.41
N ILE A 236 -0.46 14.91 24.34
CA ILE A 236 0.42 14.77 25.50
C ILE A 236 -0.07 15.62 26.68
N LEU A 237 -0.49 16.87 26.44
CA LEU A 237 -1.00 17.72 27.51
C LEU A 237 -2.33 17.21 28.07
N ASN A 238 -3.23 16.68 27.24
CA ASN A 238 -4.46 16.06 27.69
C ASN A 238 -4.15 14.88 28.62
N TYR A 239 -3.31 13.95 28.16
CA TYR A 239 -2.88 12.80 28.93
C TYR A 239 -2.26 13.19 30.28
N LEU A 240 -1.30 14.13 30.28
CA LEU A 240 -0.66 14.63 31.51
C LEU A 240 -1.67 15.28 32.47
N ASN A 241 -2.68 15.98 31.95
CA ASN A 241 -3.70 16.61 32.79
C ASN A 241 -4.66 15.60 33.41
N ASP A 242 -5.09 14.61 32.64
CA ASP A 242 -6.03 13.58 33.08
C ASP A 242 -5.37 12.63 34.09
N ASN A 243 -4.05 12.44 33.98
CA ASN A 243 -3.28 11.52 34.81
C ASN A 243 -2.55 12.16 36.00
N LYS A 244 -2.84 13.41 36.38
CA LYS A 244 -2.16 14.12 37.50
C LYS A 244 -2.17 13.36 38.83
N THR A 245 -3.20 12.57 39.10
CA THR A 245 -3.41 11.89 40.39
C THR A 245 -3.24 10.37 40.32
N TYR A 246 -2.83 9.83 39.17
CA TYR A 246 -2.80 8.39 38.92
C TYR A 246 -1.50 7.70 39.36
N GLY A 247 -0.56 8.45 39.95
CA GLY A 247 0.73 7.91 40.41
C GLY A 247 1.52 7.32 39.24
N HIS A 248 2.32 6.29 39.52
CA HIS A 248 3.25 5.68 38.56
C HIS A 248 2.64 5.31 37.19
N SER A 249 1.45 4.70 37.15
CA SER A 249 0.83 4.25 35.88
C SER A 249 0.31 5.40 35.01
N GLY A 250 0.21 6.61 35.57
CA GLY A 250 -0.21 7.82 34.85
C GLY A 250 0.96 8.62 34.26
N LEU A 251 2.19 8.10 34.35
CA LEU A 251 3.39 8.77 33.86
C LEU A 251 3.72 8.34 32.43
N LEU A 252 4.33 9.22 31.64
CA LEU A 252 4.76 8.87 30.28
C LEU A 252 5.80 7.73 30.28
N GLN A 253 6.70 7.71 31.27
CA GLN A 253 7.72 6.65 31.42
C GLN A 253 7.13 5.24 31.64
N TYR A 254 5.89 5.14 32.11
CA TYR A 254 5.23 3.85 32.32
C TYR A 254 5.00 3.14 30.98
N HIS A 255 4.62 3.93 29.96
CA HIS A 255 4.43 3.47 28.59
C HIS A 255 5.75 3.27 27.87
N GLY A 256 6.73 4.15 28.13
CA GLY A 256 8.08 4.12 27.55
C GLY A 256 8.14 4.50 26.06
N SER A 257 7.01 4.44 25.35
CA SER A 257 6.88 4.81 23.94
C SER A 257 5.50 5.44 23.69
N TYR A 258 5.42 6.36 22.73
CA TYR A 258 4.19 6.99 22.28
C TYR A 258 3.25 5.98 21.62
N LEU A 259 3.78 5.00 20.88
CA LEU A 259 2.94 3.97 20.29
C LEU A 259 2.28 3.07 21.34
N SER A 260 3.00 2.77 22.43
CA SER A 260 2.46 2.06 23.60
C SER A 260 1.41 2.90 24.33
N LEU A 261 1.68 4.21 24.48
CA LEU A 261 0.73 5.17 25.06
C LEU A 261 -0.58 5.19 24.26
N LEU A 262 -0.51 5.33 22.93
CA LEU A 262 -1.70 5.31 22.06
C LEU A 262 -2.50 4.02 22.21
N LYS A 263 -1.83 2.87 22.21
CA LYS A 263 -2.48 1.56 22.35
C LYS A 263 -3.26 1.41 23.65
N GLU A 264 -2.78 1.97 24.75
CA GLU A 264 -3.43 1.84 26.06
C GLU A 264 -4.49 2.91 26.32
N ASP A 265 -4.29 4.12 25.79
CA ASP A 265 -5.11 5.30 26.08
C ASP A 265 -6.23 5.54 25.05
N GLN A 266 -6.07 5.03 23.82
CA GLN A 266 -7.02 5.23 22.72
C GLN A 266 -7.86 3.98 22.42
N GLU A 267 -9.03 4.18 21.81
CA GLU A 267 -9.79 3.06 21.25
C GLU A 267 -9.03 2.45 20.07
N CYS A 268 -9.02 1.11 19.97
CA CYS A 268 -8.34 0.45 18.87
C CYS A 268 -9.02 0.76 17.52
N LEU A 269 -8.20 0.84 16.47
CA LEU A 269 -8.65 1.09 15.10
C LEU A 269 -9.30 -0.16 14.51
N SER A 270 -10.33 0.05 13.68
CA SER A 270 -11.04 -1.01 12.96
C SER A 270 -10.91 -0.78 11.45
N VAL A 271 -10.49 -1.80 10.70
CA VAL A 271 -10.30 -1.71 9.24
C VAL A 271 -10.89 -2.93 8.56
N TYR A 272 -11.51 -2.71 7.39
CA TYR A 272 -12.17 -3.73 6.58
C TYR A 272 -11.45 -3.92 5.26
N ALA A 273 -11.26 -5.17 4.85
CA ALA A 273 -10.77 -5.46 3.51
C ALA A 273 -11.83 -5.09 2.46
N PRO A 274 -11.46 -4.44 1.34
CA PRO A 274 -12.38 -4.22 0.24
C PRO A 274 -12.76 -5.57 -0.40
N ASP A 275 -13.97 -5.67 -0.95
CA ASP A 275 -14.40 -6.87 -1.68
C ASP A 275 -13.65 -7.02 -3.02
N TYR A 276 -13.33 -5.89 -3.66
CA TYR A 276 -12.68 -5.79 -4.97
C TYR A 276 -11.79 -4.54 -5.01
N PRO A 277 -10.71 -4.53 -5.81
CA PRO A 277 -9.88 -3.35 -5.99
C PRO A 277 -10.59 -2.26 -6.81
N ASP A 278 -10.11 -1.02 -6.70
CA ASP A 278 -10.48 0.08 -7.59
C ASP A 278 -10.11 -0.29 -9.03
N SER A 279 -11.13 -0.49 -9.87
CA SER A 279 -10.94 -0.88 -11.27
C SER A 279 -10.05 0.10 -12.03
N ARG A 280 -10.05 1.39 -11.67
CA ARG A 280 -9.19 2.39 -12.32
C ARG A 280 -7.71 2.16 -12.03
N LYS A 281 -7.37 1.61 -10.84
CA LYS A 281 -6.00 1.18 -10.52
C LYS A 281 -5.64 -0.06 -11.35
N VAL A 282 -6.59 -1.00 -11.52
CA VAL A 282 -6.42 -2.17 -12.39
C VAL A 282 -6.13 -1.76 -13.84
N ASP A 283 -6.98 -0.92 -14.44
CA ASP A 283 -6.82 -0.45 -15.84
C ASP A 283 -5.48 0.26 -16.08
N LYS A 284 -5.06 1.04 -15.08
CA LYS A 284 -3.77 1.72 -15.08
C LYS A 284 -2.62 0.70 -15.02
N ASN A 285 -2.70 -0.28 -14.14
CA ASN A 285 -1.69 -1.32 -13.99
C ASN A 285 -1.61 -2.20 -15.24
N ILE A 286 -2.74 -2.54 -15.86
CA ILE A 286 -2.79 -3.27 -17.14
C ILE A 286 -1.92 -2.58 -18.17
N ASN A 287 -2.13 -1.28 -18.36
CA ASN A 287 -1.37 -0.52 -19.34
C ASN A 287 0.10 -0.31 -18.97
N SER A 288 0.43 -0.30 -17.68
CA SER A 288 1.81 -0.21 -17.19
C SER A 288 2.57 -1.52 -17.42
N TYR A 289 1.94 -2.67 -17.15
CA TYR A 289 2.57 -3.98 -17.28
C TYR A 289 2.57 -4.49 -18.70
N PHE A 290 1.62 -4.07 -19.54
CA PHE A 290 1.51 -4.51 -20.94
C PHE A 290 2.86 -4.48 -21.67
N THR A 291 3.62 -3.40 -21.48
CA THR A 291 4.89 -3.17 -22.18
C THR A 291 6.04 -4.08 -21.76
N ASP A 292 5.91 -4.73 -20.60
CA ASP A 292 6.91 -5.67 -20.09
C ASP A 292 6.69 -7.09 -20.62
N TYR A 293 5.48 -7.38 -21.11
CA TYR A 293 5.07 -8.68 -21.63
C TYR A 293 4.94 -8.70 -23.16
N ILE A 294 4.46 -7.59 -23.77
CA ILE A 294 4.14 -7.43 -25.20
C ILE A 294 4.82 -6.17 -25.76
#